data_AF-A0A3A0UJH6-F1
#
_entry.id   AF-A0A3A0UJH6-F1
#
_cell.length_a   1.000
_cell.length_b   1.000
_cell.length_c   1.000
_cell.angle_alpha   90.00
_cell.angle_beta   90.00
_cell.angle_gamma   90.00
#
_symmetry.space_group_name_H-M   'P 1'
#
loop_
_entity.id
_entity.type
_entity.pdbx_description
1 polymer ?
#
loop_
_entity_poly.entity_id
_entity_poly.type
_entity_poly.pdbx_seq_one_letter_code
_entity_poly.pdbx_strand_id
1 'polypeptide(L)'
;QYCFFETPGNGQFKPIEGANPHIGELDQISSVEEYKLEFMIDYNQKQLAQQLIMQHHPYETPVFDFIELQKEADYGLGMLGELEDTMNTMAFVNHVKTNLKMPSVRFTGNLDADIKTVAIIGGSGIGFEFDAINKGADIFVTGDIKHHDALDAKIAGM
;
A
#
# COMPACT_ATOMS: atom_id res chain seq x y z
N GLN A 1 18.33 7.69 -9.85
CA GLN A 1 19.06 8.44 -8.80
C GLN A 1 19.07 9.90 -9.23
N TYR A 2 19.03 10.85 -8.28
CA TYR A 2 18.92 12.29 -8.57
C TYR A 2 17.61 12.69 -9.28
N CYS A 3 16.48 12.22 -8.74
CA CYS A 3 15.15 12.49 -9.29
C CYS A 3 14.53 13.70 -8.58
N PHE A 4 14.63 14.87 -9.21
CA PHE A 4 14.05 16.13 -8.73
C PHE A 4 13.18 16.77 -9.81
N PHE A 5 12.16 17.50 -9.38
CA PHE A 5 11.40 18.42 -10.21
C PHE A 5 11.61 19.85 -9.69
N GLU A 6 11.80 20.80 -10.58
CA GLU A 6 12.17 22.17 -10.24
C GLU A 6 11.15 23.15 -10.84
N THR A 7 10.63 24.06 -10.03
CA THR A 7 9.78 25.16 -10.49
C THR A 7 10.39 26.49 -10.08
N PRO A 8 10.74 27.39 -11.02
CA PRO A 8 11.21 28.72 -10.67
C PRO A 8 10.08 29.56 -10.06
N GLY A 9 10.41 30.42 -9.11
CA GLY A 9 9.48 31.32 -8.44
C GLY A 9 10.19 32.51 -7.81
N ASN A 10 9.40 33.39 -7.19
CA ASN A 10 9.92 34.52 -6.42
C ASN A 10 9.60 34.31 -4.95
N GLY A 11 10.66 34.10 -4.15
CA GLY A 11 10.58 34.11 -2.70
C GLY A 11 10.48 35.53 -2.16
N GLN A 12 9.76 35.69 -1.04
CA GLN A 12 9.68 36.95 -0.31
C GLN A 12 9.85 36.69 1.18
N PHE A 13 10.69 37.46 1.82
CA PHE A 13 10.91 37.38 3.26
C PHE A 13 11.26 38.75 3.84
N LYS A 14 11.02 38.91 5.13
CA LYS A 14 11.37 40.12 5.88
C LYS A 14 12.24 39.70 7.08
N PRO A 15 13.56 39.87 7.03
CA PRO A 15 14.42 39.65 8.19
C PRO A 15 13.99 40.58 9.34
N ILE A 16 13.90 40.03 10.55
CA ILE A 16 13.51 40.78 11.76
C ILE A 16 14.72 40.99 12.67
N GLU A 17 14.58 41.83 13.68
CA GLU A 17 15.62 42.06 14.68
C GLU A 17 16.13 40.72 15.27
N GLY A 18 17.45 40.52 15.25
CA GLY A 18 18.12 39.29 15.70
C GLY A 18 18.35 38.25 14.60
N ALA A 19 17.82 38.42 13.40
CA ALA A 19 18.13 37.55 12.26
C ALA A 19 19.52 37.84 11.68
N ASN A 20 20.21 36.81 11.18
CA ASN A 20 21.45 36.95 10.43
C ASN A 20 21.24 36.53 8.96
N PRO A 21 20.53 37.34 8.15
CA PRO A 21 20.15 36.95 6.81
C PRO A 21 21.38 36.85 5.89
N HIS A 22 21.44 35.77 5.09
CA HIS A 22 22.45 35.66 4.03
C HIS A 22 22.23 36.68 2.90
N ILE A 23 20.98 37.11 2.68
CA ILE A 23 20.55 38.08 1.65
C ILE A 23 19.44 38.96 2.24
N GLY A 24 19.39 40.24 1.86
CA GLY A 24 18.33 41.17 2.28
C GLY A 24 18.70 42.09 3.45
N GLU A 25 17.86 43.10 3.70
CA GLU A 25 18.05 44.08 4.77
C GLU A 25 17.05 43.87 5.92
N LEU A 26 17.49 44.15 7.16
CA LEU A 26 16.62 44.09 8.33
C LEU A 26 15.41 45.01 8.16
N ASP A 27 14.25 44.48 8.58
CA ASP A 27 12.95 45.14 8.53
C ASP A 27 12.42 45.54 7.15
N GLN A 28 13.02 45.05 6.07
CA GLN A 28 12.57 45.28 4.70
C GLN A 28 12.14 43.98 4.02
N ILE A 29 11.07 44.04 3.23
CA ILE A 29 10.67 42.90 2.38
C ILE A 29 11.69 42.79 1.25
N SER A 30 12.43 41.69 1.26
CA SER A 30 13.34 41.31 0.20
C SER A 30 12.65 40.31 -0.72
N SER A 31 12.95 40.37 -2.02
CA SER A 31 12.47 39.39 -3.00
C SER A 31 13.67 38.82 -3.76
N VAL A 32 13.66 37.50 -3.94
CA VAL A 32 14.74 36.75 -4.55
C VAL A 32 14.17 35.71 -5.51
N GLU A 33 14.87 35.46 -6.61
CA GLU A 33 14.56 34.31 -7.48
C GLU A 33 14.91 33.02 -6.74
N GLU A 34 13.95 32.10 -6.66
CA GLU A 34 14.09 30.82 -5.97
C GLU A 34 13.61 29.67 -6.86
N TYR A 35 14.01 28.46 -6.50
CA TYR A 35 13.51 27.22 -7.08
C TYR A 35 12.76 26.43 -6.02
N LYS A 36 11.50 26.10 -6.30
CA LYS A 36 10.78 25.06 -5.57
C LYS A 36 11.28 23.71 -6.06
N LEU A 37 12.02 23.00 -5.22
CA LEU A 37 12.50 21.64 -5.47
C LEU A 37 11.53 20.61 -4.90
N GLU A 38 11.16 19.63 -5.72
CA GLU A 38 10.22 18.56 -5.35
C GLU A 38 10.88 17.19 -5.60
N PHE A 39 10.80 16.29 -4.62
CA PHE A 39 11.28 14.92 -4.73
C PHE A 39 10.51 14.00 -3.79
N MET A 40 10.60 12.70 -4.07
CA MET A 40 9.90 11.67 -3.31
C MET A 40 10.80 11.07 -2.23
N ILE A 41 10.18 10.75 -1.10
CA ILE A 41 10.78 9.98 -0.01
C ILE A 41 9.79 8.91 0.46
N ASP A 42 10.31 7.87 1.08
CA ASP A 42 9.49 6.91 1.83
C ASP A 42 9.10 7.49 3.19
N TYR A 43 8.01 6.98 3.78
CA TYR A 43 7.49 7.49 5.06
C TYR A 43 8.53 7.47 6.18
N ASN A 44 9.35 6.41 6.25
CA ASN A 44 10.40 6.25 7.26
C ASN A 44 11.60 7.19 7.07
N GLN A 45 11.72 7.86 5.91
CA GLN A 45 12.82 8.77 5.60
C GLN A 45 12.53 10.22 6.03
N LYS A 46 11.30 10.55 6.45
CA LYS A 46 10.87 11.91 6.79
C LYS A 46 11.83 12.63 7.75
N GLN A 47 12.22 11.98 8.85
CA GLN A 47 13.12 12.59 9.84
C GLN A 47 14.53 12.83 9.27
N LEU A 48 15.06 11.88 8.50
CA LEU A 48 16.35 12.01 7.85
C LEU A 48 16.34 13.14 6.80
N ALA A 49 15.29 13.21 5.99
CA ALA A 49 15.11 14.27 5.00
C ALA A 49 15.08 15.66 5.65
N GLN A 50 14.32 15.81 6.73
CA GLN A 50 14.28 17.07 7.49
C GLN A 50 15.66 17.47 8.02
N GLN A 51 16.40 16.53 8.61
CA GLN A 51 17.75 16.81 9.13
C GLN A 51 18.71 17.26 8.02
N LEU A 52 18.67 16.57 6.87
CA LEU A 52 19.54 16.90 5.73
C LEU A 52 19.18 18.26 5.11
N ILE A 53 17.89 18.59 5.00
CA ILE A 53 17.45 19.91 4.56
C ILE A 53 17.99 20.98 5.52
N MET A 54 17.77 20.84 6.82
CA MET A 54 18.26 21.82 7.81
C MET A 54 19.79 21.96 7.81
N GLN A 55 20.52 20.88 7.55
CA GLN A 55 21.98 20.89 7.56
C GLN A 55 22.59 21.53 6.31
N HIS A 56 21.93 21.40 5.15
CA HIS A 56 22.50 21.78 3.86
C HIS A 56 21.82 22.98 3.20
N HIS A 57 20.66 23.40 3.69
CA HIS A 57 19.98 24.57 3.14
C HIS A 57 20.76 25.86 3.45
N PRO A 58 20.89 26.81 2.50
CA PRO A 58 21.60 28.07 2.71
C PRO A 58 20.97 29.00 3.78
N TYR A 59 19.69 28.78 4.09
CA TYR A 59 18.94 29.60 5.03
C TYR A 59 18.97 29.00 6.43
N GLU A 60 19.06 29.87 7.44
CA GLU A 60 18.99 29.48 8.85
C GLU A 60 17.65 28.82 9.20
N THR A 61 16.55 29.32 8.62
CA THR A 61 15.20 28.77 8.75
C THR A 61 14.64 28.45 7.36
N PRO A 62 14.94 27.27 6.80
CA PRO A 62 14.44 26.87 5.49
C PRO A 62 12.93 26.61 5.51
N VAL A 63 12.27 26.91 4.39
CA VAL A 63 10.85 26.58 4.18
C VAL A 63 10.78 25.30 3.35
N PHE A 64 10.12 24.28 3.88
CA PHE A 64 9.88 23.01 3.19
C PHE A 64 8.57 22.39 3.70
N ASP A 65 7.91 21.64 2.83
CA ASP A 65 6.67 20.94 3.12
C ASP A 65 6.82 19.44 2.92
N PHE A 66 6.15 18.66 3.77
CA PHE A 66 5.93 17.24 3.52
C PHE A 66 4.48 17.03 3.11
N ILE A 67 4.26 16.74 1.82
CA ILE A 67 2.94 16.42 1.26
C ILE A 67 2.80 14.90 1.23
N GLU A 68 1.85 14.38 1.99
CA GLU A 68 1.56 12.95 1.98
C GLU A 68 0.89 12.56 0.66
N LEU A 69 1.46 11.57 -0.02
CA LEU A 69 0.89 10.98 -1.21
C LEU A 69 0.45 9.56 -0.88
N GLN A 70 -0.86 9.31 -0.98
CA GLN A 70 -1.40 7.96 -0.87
C GLN A 70 -1.10 7.21 -2.17
N LYS A 71 -0.36 6.11 -2.04
CA LYS A 71 -0.17 5.13 -3.11
C LYS A 71 -0.91 3.87 -2.71
N GLU A 72 -1.43 3.15 -3.70
CA GLU A 72 -1.83 1.77 -3.46
C GLU A 72 -0.60 0.99 -3.01
N ALA A 73 -0.73 0.29 -1.88
CA ALA A 73 0.31 -0.58 -1.40
C ALA A 73 0.50 -1.74 -2.40
N ASP A 74 1.74 -2.09 -2.66
CA ASP A 74 2.14 -3.28 -3.40
C ASP A 74 2.12 -4.55 -2.53
N TYR A 75 1.67 -4.42 -1.27
CA TYR A 75 1.50 -5.50 -0.31
C TYR A 75 0.08 -5.53 0.25
N GLY A 76 -0.37 -6.72 0.62
CA GLY A 76 -1.69 -6.95 1.18
C GLY A 76 -1.78 -8.31 1.87
N LEU A 77 -2.94 -8.62 2.44
CA LEU A 77 -3.22 -9.93 3.03
C LEU A 77 -3.82 -10.86 1.98
N GLY A 78 -3.18 -11.99 1.78
CA GLY A 78 -3.62 -13.03 0.84
C GLY A 78 -3.18 -12.79 -0.59
N MET A 79 -3.55 -13.75 -1.44
CA MET A 79 -3.24 -13.77 -2.86
C MET A 79 -4.49 -14.12 -3.65
N LEU A 80 -4.66 -13.50 -4.81
CA LEU A 80 -5.62 -13.92 -5.83
C LEU A 80 -4.82 -14.35 -7.06
N GLY A 81 -5.14 -15.52 -7.61
CA GLY A 81 -4.46 -16.04 -8.79
C GLY A 81 -5.36 -16.93 -9.61
N GLU A 82 -4.92 -17.23 -10.83
CA GLU A 82 -5.63 -18.14 -11.73
C GLU A 82 -4.85 -19.44 -11.89
N LEU A 83 -5.57 -20.55 -11.94
CA LEU A 83 -5.05 -21.85 -12.31
C LEU A 83 -4.70 -21.85 -13.80
N GLU A 84 -3.69 -22.63 -14.22
CA GLU A 84 -3.36 -22.77 -15.65
C GLU A 84 -4.56 -23.32 -16.44
N ASP A 85 -5.13 -24.41 -15.95
CA ASP A 85 -6.33 -25.05 -16.49
C ASP A 85 -7.47 -25.03 -15.47
N THR A 86 -8.70 -24.82 -15.95
CA THR A 86 -9.91 -24.93 -15.12
C THR A 86 -10.07 -26.36 -14.62
N MET A 87 -10.47 -26.51 -13.35
CA MET A 87 -10.75 -27.82 -12.76
C MET A 87 -12.00 -27.76 -11.88
N ASN A 88 -12.74 -28.86 -11.77
CA ASN A 88 -13.89 -28.87 -10.87
C ASN A 88 -13.49 -28.82 -9.39
N THR A 89 -14.42 -28.46 -8.52
CA THR A 89 -14.20 -28.32 -7.06
C THR A 89 -13.49 -29.52 -6.44
N MET A 90 -13.91 -30.74 -6.76
CA MET A 90 -13.32 -31.95 -6.18
C MET A 90 -11.88 -32.19 -6.65
N ALA A 91 -11.58 -31.92 -7.92
CA ALA A 91 -10.21 -31.97 -8.44
C ALA A 91 -9.34 -30.91 -7.76
N PHE A 92 -9.85 -29.69 -7.58
CA PHE A 92 -9.15 -28.62 -6.87
C PHE A 92 -8.87 -28.97 -5.41
N VAL A 93 -9.86 -29.45 -4.65
CA VAL A 93 -9.68 -29.83 -3.24
C VAL A 93 -8.61 -30.93 -3.11
N ASN A 94 -8.60 -31.91 -4.00
CA ASN A 94 -7.56 -32.96 -4.02
C ASN A 94 -6.18 -32.42 -4.43
N HIS A 95 -6.14 -31.48 -5.37
CA HIS A 95 -4.93 -30.79 -5.78
C HIS A 95 -4.31 -30.01 -4.61
N VAL A 96 -5.11 -29.22 -3.89
CA VAL A 96 -4.67 -28.49 -2.69
C VAL A 96 -4.21 -29.44 -1.60
N LYS A 97 -5.00 -30.49 -1.30
CA LYS A 97 -4.64 -31.50 -0.29
C LYS A 97 -3.28 -32.13 -0.55
N THR A 98 -3.02 -32.50 -1.81
CA THR A 98 -1.78 -33.15 -2.24
C THR A 98 -0.60 -32.19 -2.17
N ASN A 99 -0.72 -31.00 -2.77
CA ASN A 99 0.38 -30.04 -2.85
C ASN A 99 0.74 -29.44 -1.49
N LEU A 100 -0.25 -29.19 -0.63
CA LEU A 100 -0.01 -28.72 0.74
C LEU A 100 0.28 -29.85 1.73
N LYS A 101 0.26 -31.11 1.29
CA LYS A 101 0.50 -32.31 2.12
C LYS A 101 -0.41 -32.36 3.36
N MET A 102 -1.67 -31.99 3.18
CA MET A 102 -2.65 -31.92 4.28
C MET A 102 -3.29 -33.29 4.54
N PRO A 103 -3.39 -33.74 5.81
CA PRO A 103 -4.00 -35.02 6.14
C PRO A 103 -5.50 -35.05 5.79
N SER A 104 -6.19 -33.92 5.99
CA SER A 104 -7.58 -33.71 5.62
C SER A 104 -7.82 -32.26 5.21
N VAL A 105 -8.84 -32.06 4.40
CA VAL A 105 -9.34 -30.75 3.97
C VAL A 105 -10.85 -30.76 4.18
N ARG A 106 -11.40 -29.64 4.61
CA ARG A 106 -12.85 -29.40 4.65
C ARG A 106 -13.16 -28.31 3.64
N PHE A 107 -14.29 -28.42 2.98
CA PHE A 107 -14.79 -27.41 2.07
C PHE A 107 -16.31 -27.36 2.13
N THR A 108 -16.87 -26.28 1.63
CA THR A 108 -18.30 -26.02 1.46
C THR A 108 -18.54 -25.52 0.04
N GLY A 109 -19.79 -25.34 -0.37
CA GLY A 109 -20.13 -24.86 -1.72
C GLY A 109 -20.54 -25.96 -2.70
N ASN A 110 -20.52 -25.64 -3.99
CA ASN A 110 -20.95 -26.52 -5.08
C ASN A 110 -19.85 -27.51 -5.49
N LEU A 111 -20.15 -28.80 -5.46
CA LEU A 111 -19.22 -29.89 -5.81
C LEU A 111 -18.87 -29.93 -7.30
N ASP A 112 -19.76 -29.41 -8.15
CA ASP A 112 -19.66 -29.47 -9.60
C ASP A 112 -19.29 -28.10 -10.20
N ALA A 113 -18.84 -27.14 -9.37
CA ALA A 113 -18.40 -25.84 -9.86
C ALA A 113 -17.04 -25.94 -10.56
N ASP A 114 -16.88 -25.14 -11.61
CA ASP A 114 -15.63 -24.95 -12.32
C ASP A 114 -14.79 -23.88 -11.61
N ILE A 115 -13.56 -24.23 -11.24
CA ILE A 115 -12.63 -23.36 -10.52
C ILE A 115 -11.51 -22.93 -11.48
N LYS A 116 -11.35 -21.63 -11.66
CA LYS A 116 -10.25 -20.99 -12.40
C LYS A 116 -9.52 -19.99 -11.51
N THR A 117 -10.25 -19.13 -10.83
CA THR A 117 -9.71 -18.06 -9.97
C THR A 117 -9.77 -18.46 -8.50
N VAL A 118 -8.63 -18.39 -7.82
CA VAL A 118 -8.46 -18.85 -6.44
C VAL A 118 -7.96 -17.70 -5.58
N ALA A 119 -8.68 -17.43 -4.49
CA ALA A 119 -8.20 -16.56 -3.42
C ALA A 119 -7.66 -17.39 -2.25
N ILE A 120 -6.53 -16.99 -1.67
CA ILE A 120 -5.89 -17.70 -0.55
C ILE A 120 -5.49 -16.70 0.53
N ILE A 121 -5.95 -16.93 1.76
CA ILE A 121 -5.42 -16.28 2.97
C ILE A 121 -5.04 -17.39 3.96
N GLY A 122 -3.75 -17.51 4.28
CA GLY A 122 -3.28 -18.47 5.28
C GLY A 122 -3.71 -18.09 6.70
N GLY A 123 -3.82 -19.08 7.59
CA GLY A 123 -4.27 -18.87 8.97
C GLY A 123 -5.79 -18.73 9.06
N SER A 124 -6.28 -17.76 9.84
CA SER A 124 -7.72 -17.50 10.06
C SER A 124 -8.20 -16.33 9.19
N GLY A 125 -8.25 -16.54 7.87
CA GLY A 125 -8.68 -15.55 6.87
C GLY A 125 -10.19 -15.36 6.74
N ILE A 126 -10.99 -15.98 7.60
CA ILE A 126 -12.44 -15.76 7.62
C ILE A 126 -12.76 -14.29 7.97
N GLY A 127 -13.75 -13.71 7.29
CA GLY A 127 -14.02 -12.28 7.19
C GLY A 127 -13.63 -11.66 5.85
N PHE A 128 -12.78 -12.32 5.05
CA PHE A 128 -12.35 -11.87 3.72
C PHE A 128 -12.99 -12.65 2.56
N GLU A 129 -13.85 -13.62 2.84
CA GLU A 129 -14.56 -14.41 1.84
C GLU A 129 -15.39 -13.52 0.90
N PHE A 130 -16.05 -12.50 1.43
CA PHE A 130 -16.81 -11.56 0.60
C PHE A 130 -15.91 -10.68 -0.27
N ASP A 131 -14.74 -10.27 0.24
CA ASP A 131 -13.75 -9.54 -0.56
C ASP A 131 -13.19 -10.42 -1.67
N ALA A 132 -12.96 -11.72 -1.40
CA ALA A 132 -12.54 -12.68 -2.40
C ALA A 132 -13.61 -12.85 -3.51
N ILE A 133 -14.89 -13.00 -3.15
CA ILE A 133 -16.00 -13.06 -4.11
C ILE A 133 -16.06 -11.79 -4.95
N ASN A 134 -16.00 -10.62 -4.31
CA ASN A 134 -16.08 -9.33 -4.99
C ASN A 134 -14.90 -9.11 -5.96
N LYS A 135 -13.75 -9.75 -5.68
CA LYS A 135 -12.57 -9.76 -6.55
C LYS A 135 -12.61 -10.87 -7.62
N GLY A 136 -13.69 -11.67 -7.68
CA GLY A 136 -13.92 -12.68 -8.71
C GLY A 136 -13.30 -14.04 -8.41
N ALA A 137 -13.05 -14.38 -7.15
CA ALA A 137 -12.61 -15.72 -6.78
C ALA A 137 -13.74 -16.74 -6.94
N ASP A 138 -13.47 -17.86 -7.62
CA ASP A 138 -14.37 -19.01 -7.70
C ASP A 138 -14.32 -19.83 -6.41
N ILE A 139 -13.18 -19.82 -5.72
CA ILE A 139 -12.99 -20.48 -4.43
C ILE A 139 -12.05 -19.69 -3.52
N PHE A 140 -12.33 -19.71 -2.22
CA PHE A 140 -11.51 -19.10 -1.18
C PHE A 140 -10.90 -20.17 -0.27
N VAL A 141 -9.58 -20.13 -0.09
CA VAL A 141 -8.82 -21.09 0.71
C VAL A 141 -8.29 -20.39 1.96
N THR A 142 -8.71 -20.89 3.13
CA THR A 142 -8.24 -20.43 4.44
C THR A 142 -8.24 -21.58 5.46
N GLY A 143 -7.58 -21.37 6.60
CA GLY A 143 -7.71 -22.19 7.81
C GLY A 143 -8.76 -21.65 8.79
N ASP A 144 -8.91 -22.36 9.92
CA ASP A 144 -9.71 -21.99 11.10
C ASP A 144 -11.18 -21.58 10.85
N ILE A 145 -11.80 -22.14 9.81
CA ILE A 145 -13.21 -21.89 9.49
C ILE A 145 -14.12 -22.51 10.57
N LYS A 146 -14.97 -21.70 11.20
CA LYS A 146 -16.00 -22.18 12.14
C LYS A 146 -17.26 -22.61 11.38
N HIS A 147 -18.12 -23.38 12.05
CA HIS A 147 -19.30 -23.98 11.43
C HIS A 147 -20.31 -22.95 10.90
N HIS A 148 -20.52 -21.83 11.61
CA HIS A 148 -21.44 -20.77 11.16
C HIS A 148 -20.89 -20.02 9.95
N ASP A 149 -19.60 -19.66 9.99
CA ASP A 149 -18.95 -18.94 8.89
C ASP A 149 -18.97 -19.76 7.57
N ALA A 150 -18.82 -21.09 7.66
CA ALA A 150 -18.94 -21.99 6.51
C ALA A 150 -20.36 -22.03 5.92
N LEU A 151 -21.39 -21.80 6.74
CA LEU A 151 -22.78 -21.75 6.29
C LEU A 151 -23.05 -20.41 5.58
N ASP A 152 -22.55 -19.31 6.13
CA ASP A 152 -22.71 -17.98 5.54
C ASP A 152 -22.02 -17.88 4.17
N ALA A 153 -20.81 -18.44 4.05
CA ALA A 153 -20.11 -18.55 2.76
C ALA A 153 -20.94 -19.35 1.72
N LYS A 154 -21.53 -20.48 2.15
CA LYS A 154 -22.38 -21.30 1.27
C LYS A 154 -23.63 -20.56 0.80
N ILE A 155 -24.26 -19.75 1.67
CA ILE A 155 -25.42 -18.93 1.31
C ILE A 155 -25.01 -17.86 0.28
N ALA A 156 -23.81 -17.30 0.41
CA ALA A 156 -23.26 -16.34 -0.54
C ALA A 156 -22.86 -16.94 -1.91
N GLY A 157 -22.97 -18.26 -2.08
CA GLY A 157 -22.64 -18.95 -3.33
C GLY A 157 -21.15 -19.29 -3.48
N MET A 158 -20.38 -19.21 -2.39
CA MET A 158 -19.00 -19.72 -2.30
C MET A 158 -18.97 -21.19 -1.89
#